data_AF-A0A2G9QAC2-F1
#
_entry.id   AF-A0A2G9QAC2-F1
#
_cell.length_a   1.000
_cell.length_b   1.000
_cell.length_c   1.000
_cell.angle_alpha   90.00
_cell.angle_beta   90.00
_cell.angle_gamma   90.00
#
_symmetry.space_group_name_H-M   'P 1'
#
loop_
_entity.id
_entity.type
_entity.pdbx_description
1 polymer ?
#
loop_
_entity_poly.entity_id
_entity_poly.type
_entity_poly.pdbx_seq_one_letter_code
_entity_poly.pdbx_strand_id
1 'polypeptide(L)' 'MNAAVRSAVRVGITEGHKMFAVSDGFEGFAKGQVKEIKWGDVGGWTGQGGSLLGTKR' A
#
# COMPACT_ATOMS: atom_id res chain seq x y z
N MET A 1 5.40 6.44 -6.34
CA MET A 1 4.38 5.36 -6.30
C MET A 1 3.47 5.49 -5.06
N ASN A 2 4.01 5.96 -3.94
CA ASN A 2 3.32 6.13 -2.67
C ASN A 2 2.03 6.96 -2.72
N ALA A 3 1.97 8.03 -3.51
CA ALA A 3 0.76 8.84 -3.69
C ALA A 3 -0.41 8.03 -4.27
N ALA A 4 -0.14 7.13 -5.23
CA ALA A 4 -1.16 6.27 -5.84
C ALA A 4 -1.66 5.23 -4.81
N VAL A 5 -0.73 4.59 -4.07
CA VAL A 5 -1.07 3.65 -2.99
C VAL A 5 -1.95 4.33 -1.94
N ARG A 6 -1.57 5.54 -1.50
CA ARG A 6 -2.37 6.33 -0.57
C ARG A 6 -3.78 6.60 -1.09
N SER A 7 -3.91 6.96 -2.37
CA SER A 7 -5.22 7.21 -2.97
C SER A 7 -6.08 5.94 -2.95
N ALA A 8 -5.54 4.82 -3.42
CA ALA A 8 -6.25 3.54 -3.47
C ALA A 8 -6.70 3.08 -2.07
N VAL A 9 -5.81 3.15 -1.08
CA VAL A 9 -6.12 2.77 0.31
C VAL A 9 -7.22 3.64 0.88
N ARG A 10 -7.16 4.96 0.69
CA ARG A 10 -8.18 5.87 1.22
C ARG A 10 -9.53 5.67 0.55
N VAL A 11 -9.56 5.57 -0.79
CA VAL A 11 -10.81 5.34 -1.52
C VAL A 11 -11.43 4.00 -1.11
N GLY A 12 -10.64 2.92 -1.07
CA GLY A 12 -11.17 1.62 -0.67
C GLY A 12 -11.72 1.57 0.75
N ILE A 13 -11.06 2.23 1.71
CA ILE A 13 -11.60 2.35 3.08
C ILE A 13 -12.90 3.16 3.10
N THR A 14 -13.00 4.25 2.34
CA THR A 14 -14.23 5.06 2.24
C THR A 14 -15.39 4.27 1.66
N GLU A 15 -15.13 3.38 0.69
CA GLU A 15 -16.12 2.45 0.10
C GLU A 15 -16.46 1.26 1.04
N GLY A 16 -15.86 1.19 2.24
CA GLY A 16 -16.13 0.15 3.23
C GLY A 16 -15.33 -1.15 3.02
N HIS A 17 -14.30 -1.13 2.16
CA HIS A 17 -13.42 -2.28 1.96
C HIS A 17 -12.31 -2.36 3.01
N LYS A 18 -11.88 -3.60 3.30
CA LYS A 18 -10.64 -3.86 4.03
C LYS A 18 -9.46 -3.87 3.05
N MET A 19 -8.51 -2.98 3.28
CA MET A 19 -7.36 -2.80 2.39
C MET A 19 -6.18 -3.62 2.89
N PHE A 20 -5.50 -4.29 1.96
CA PHE A 20 -4.28 -5.03 2.23
C PHE A 20 -3.17 -4.54 1.31
N ALA A 21 -1.99 -4.34 1.89
CA ALA A 21 -0.79 -3.96 1.18
C ALA A 21 0.15 -5.16 1.05
N VAL A 22 0.69 -5.33 -0.15
CA VAL A 22 1.71 -6.34 -0.46
C VAL A 22 3.05 -5.64 -0.56
N SER A 23 4.05 -6.16 0.16
CA SER A 23 5.42 -5.67 0.07
C SER A 23 6.17 -6.38 -1.06
N ASP A 24 7.16 -5.73 -1.67
CA ASP A 24 8.08 -6.32 -2.67
C ASP A 24 7.41 -6.96 -3.90
N GLY A 25 6.26 -6.45 -4.31
CA GLY A 25 5.55 -6.90 -5.52
C GLY A 25 5.19 -8.39 -5.48
N PHE A 26 5.37 -9.09 -6.61
CA PHE A 26 5.03 -10.52 -6.70
C PHE A 26 5.92 -11.42 -5.85
N GLU A 27 7.18 -11.03 -5.62
CA GLU A 27 8.10 -11.80 -4.77
C GLU A 27 7.60 -11.81 -3.31
N GLY A 28 7.24 -10.64 -2.78
CA GLY A 28 6.67 -10.59 -1.44
C GLY A 28 5.26 -11.19 -1.37
N PHE A 29 4.47 -11.11 -2.44
CA PHE A 29 3.20 -11.86 -2.52
C PHE A 29 3.40 -13.37 -2.37
N ALA A 30 4.35 -13.95 -3.11
CA ALA A 30 4.67 -15.38 -3.03
C ALA A 30 5.17 -15.80 -1.64
N LYS A 31 5.82 -14.88 -0.91
CA LYS A 31 6.28 -15.08 0.46
C LYS A 31 5.20 -14.78 1.52
N GLY A 32 3.99 -14.40 1.12
CA GLY A 32 2.91 -14.06 2.04
C GLY A 32 3.12 -12.73 2.79
N GLN A 33 3.88 -11.79 2.24
CA GLN A 33 4.12 -10.47 2.80
C GLN A 33 2.93 -9.52 2.57
N VAL A 34 1.76 -9.96 3.04
CA VAL A 34 0.50 -9.23 2.94
C VAL A 34 0.12 -8.75 4.34
N LYS A 35 -0.14 -7.45 4.48
CA LYS A 35 -0.54 -6.84 5.75
C LYS A 35 -1.74 -5.95 5.55
N GLU A 36 -2.67 -5.96 6.50
CA GLU A 36 -3.77 -5.00 6.52
C GLU A 36 -3.20 -3.58 6.64
N ILE A 37 -3.74 -2.65 5.84
CA ILE A 37 -3.34 -1.25 5.84
C ILE A 37 -4.55 -0.37 6.18
N LYS A 38 -4.34 0.55 7.13
CA LYS A 38 -5.37 1.42 7.68
C LYS A 38 -5.20 2.84 7.15
N TRP A 39 -6.23 3.66 7.38
CA TRP A 39 -6.27 5.05 6.92
C TRP A 39 -5.06 5.87 7.42
N GLY A 40 -4.66 5.65 8.67
CA GLY A 40 -3.52 6.34 9.30
C GLY A 40 -2.17 5.94 8.72
N ASP A 41 -2.03 4.71 8.22
CA ASP A 41 -0.74 4.16 7.80
C ASP A 41 -0.20 4.83 6.54
N VAL A 42 -1.09 5.35 5.68
CA VAL A 42 -0.74 6.09 4.45
C VAL A 42 -0.69 7.61 4.64
N GLY A 43 -0.69 8.08 5.89
CA GLY A 43 -0.51 9.50 6.22
C GLY A 43 0.85 10.02 5.76
N GLY A 44 0.88 11.16 5.05
CA GLY A 44 2.14 11.78 4.59
C GLY A 44 2.81 11.14 3.36
N TRP A 45 2.27 10.05 2.81
CA TRP A 45 2.89 9.32 1.70
C TRP A 45 2.87 10.07 0.36
N THR A 46 2.08 11.14 0.22
CA THR A 46 1.99 11.93 -1.02
C THR A 46 3.33 12.54 -1.45
N GLY A 47 4.13 13.02 -0.49
CA GLY A 47 5.40 13.69 -0.78
C GLY A 47 6.63 12.76 -0.75
N GLN A 48 6.44 11.48 -0.44
CA GLN A 48 7.56 10.55 -0.31
C GLN A 48 7.92 9.93 -1.66
N GLY A 49 9.18 10.11 -2.06
CA GLY A 49 9.76 9.49 -3.25
C GLY A 49 9.82 7.95 -3.16
N GLY A 50 9.96 7.29 -4.32
CA GLY A 50 10.10 5.83 -4.40
C GLY A 50 8.80 5.03 -4.18
N SER A 51 8.97 3.83 -3.60
CA SER A 51 7.91 2.91 -3.16
C SER A 51 8.20 2.41 -1.75
N LEU A 52 7.36 2.80 -0.79
CA LEU A 52 7.44 2.39 0.62
C LEU A 52 7.02 0.93 0.81
N LEU A 53 6.18 0.42 -0.09
CA LEU A 53 5.86 -1.01 -0.16
C LEU A 53 6.98 -1.82 -0.81
N GLY A 54 8.01 -1.18 -1.36
CA GLY A 54 9.01 -1.85 -2.19
C GLY A 54 8.46 -2.16 -3.59
N THR A 55 9.38 -2.37 -4.52
CA THR A 55 9.08 -2.84 -5.87
C THR A 55 10.19 -3.78 -6.30
N LYS A 56 9.83 -4.92 -6.86
CA LYS A 56 10.74 -5.88 -7.49
C LYS A 56 10.35 -6.01 -8.97
N ARG A 57 11.35 -6.27 -9.82
CA ARG A 57 11.16 -6.57 -11.24
C ARG A 57 10.99 -8.07 -11.43
#